data_AF-A0A1I5BF31-F1
#
_entry.id   AF-A0A1I5BF31-F1
#
_cell.length_a   1.000
_cell.length_b   1.000
_cell.length_c   1.000
_cell.angle_alpha   90.00
_cell.angle_beta   90.00
_cell.angle_gamma   90.00
#
_symmetry.space_group_name_H-M   'P 1'
#
loop_
_entity.id
_entity.type
_entity.pdbx_description
1 polymer ?
#
loop_
_entity_poly.entity_id
_entity_poly.type
_entity_poly.pdbx_seq_one_letter_code
_entity_poly.pdbx_strand_id
1 'polypeptide(L)'
;MTDTVTLQLSNPAFSLEKIPDGTRYTLVFTRDGIAARITLPESGMQAFQSQLQLLVKSPEIRLTNAEVEASYRQTAQPLHYLDDYEWQCLLRELQCDELLAALWYLKDESIAQAVFRNLSQRAAEMLLEDLQGYSRRGDPDKQPENIVQKGRDALQGVLQTLARLQGEDD
;
A
#
# COMPACT_ATOMS: atom_id res chain seq x y z
N MET A 1 13.78 10.32 -27.12
CA MET A 1 13.03 9.73 -25.99
C MET A 1 12.22 10.86 -25.42
N THR A 2 10.91 10.77 -25.47
CA THR A 2 10.00 11.89 -25.19
C THR A 2 9.40 11.68 -23.82
N ASP A 3 9.75 12.54 -22.87
CA ASP A 3 9.14 12.54 -21.53
C ASP A 3 7.73 13.11 -21.63
N THR A 4 6.75 12.23 -21.74
CA THR A 4 5.34 12.58 -21.66
C THR A 4 4.87 12.37 -20.24
N VAL A 5 4.62 13.46 -19.52
CA VAL A 5 3.92 13.42 -18.23
C VAL A 5 2.42 13.36 -18.52
N THR A 6 1.85 12.17 -18.46
CA THR A 6 0.41 11.96 -18.62
C THR A 6 -0.25 12.04 -17.25
N LEU A 7 -0.98 13.13 -16.98
CA LEU A 7 -1.84 13.24 -15.81
C LEU A 7 -3.22 12.65 -16.17
N GLN A 8 -3.45 11.38 -15.83
CA GLN A 8 -4.78 10.78 -15.91
C GLN A 8 -5.58 11.20 -14.67
N LEU A 9 -6.44 12.21 -14.83
CA LEU A 9 -7.49 12.50 -13.88
C LEU A 9 -8.66 11.56 -14.20
N SER A 10 -8.99 10.66 -13.28
CA SER A 10 -10.06 9.67 -13.43
C SER A 10 -11.45 10.33 -13.39
N ASN A 11 -11.77 11.12 -14.41
CA ASN A 11 -13.12 11.49 -14.79
C ASN A 11 -13.28 11.06 -16.27
N PRO A 12 -14.24 10.20 -16.63
CA PRO A 12 -14.33 9.56 -17.95
C PRO A 12 -14.49 10.52 -19.16
N ALA A 13 -14.51 11.84 -18.93
CA ALA A 13 -14.76 12.84 -19.95
C ALA A 13 -13.51 13.51 -20.54
N PHE A 14 -12.30 13.43 -19.96
CA PHE A 14 -11.12 14.10 -20.53
C PHE A 14 -9.73 13.56 -20.15
N SER A 15 -8.70 13.89 -20.95
CA SER A 15 -7.26 13.65 -20.72
C SER A 15 -6.42 14.90 -20.93
N LEU A 16 -5.23 14.96 -20.32
CA LEU A 16 -4.30 16.10 -20.42
C LEU A 16 -2.90 15.61 -20.80
N GLU A 17 -2.30 16.27 -21.78
CA GLU A 17 -0.96 15.97 -22.31
C GLU A 17 -0.10 17.24 -22.41
N LYS A 18 1.16 17.18 -21.99
CA LYS A 18 2.12 18.27 -22.19
C LYS A 18 2.78 18.17 -23.58
N ILE A 19 2.79 19.27 -24.33
CA ILE A 19 3.44 19.32 -25.65
C ILE A 19 4.96 19.37 -25.44
N PRO A 20 5.77 18.69 -26.30
CA PRO A 20 7.24 18.66 -26.17
C PRO A 20 7.95 20.02 -26.18
N ASP A 21 7.28 21.09 -26.60
CA ASP A 21 7.80 22.47 -26.56
C ASP A 21 7.91 23.06 -25.15
N GLY A 22 7.42 22.34 -24.14
CA GLY A 22 7.54 22.68 -22.72
C GLY A 22 6.56 23.75 -22.22
N THR A 23 5.90 24.49 -23.12
CA THR A 23 5.15 25.72 -22.80
C THR A 23 3.65 25.62 -23.04
N ARG A 24 3.21 24.55 -23.72
CA ARG A 24 1.80 24.32 -24.04
C ARG A 24 1.32 22.94 -23.60
N TYR A 25 0.02 22.87 -23.31
CA TYR A 25 -0.67 21.68 -22.84
C TYR A 25 -1.89 21.44 -23.71
N THR A 26 -2.19 20.18 -24.02
CA THR A 26 -3.38 19.77 -24.76
C THR A 26 -4.34 19.07 -23.81
N LEU A 27 -5.52 19.65 -23.66
CA LEU A 27 -6.64 19.06 -22.95
C LEU A 27 -7.60 18.44 -23.97
N VAL A 28 -7.90 17.15 -23.85
CA VAL A 28 -8.76 16.40 -24.77
C VAL A 28 -10.01 15.97 -24.03
N PHE A 29 -11.18 16.41 -24.45
CA PHE A 29 -12.46 15.95 -23.91
C PHE A 29 -13.09 14.96 -24.87
N THR A 30 -13.56 13.81 -24.39
CA THR A 30 -14.30 12.84 -25.22
C THR A 30 -15.68 12.62 -24.63
N ARG A 31 -16.72 12.91 -25.41
CA ARG A 31 -18.12 12.64 -25.04
C ARG A 31 -18.91 12.22 -26.27
N ASP A 32 -19.67 11.13 -26.16
CA ASP A 32 -20.53 10.61 -27.23
C ASP A 32 -19.79 10.41 -28.57
N GLY A 33 -18.53 9.98 -28.50
CA GLY A 33 -17.66 9.74 -29.66
C GLY A 33 -17.02 10.99 -30.28
N ILE A 34 -17.30 12.19 -29.75
CA ILE A 34 -16.73 13.46 -30.21
C ILE A 34 -15.58 13.86 -29.28
N ALA A 35 -14.40 14.09 -29.88
CA ALA A 35 -13.22 14.57 -29.17
C ALA A 35 -13.01 16.08 -29.42
N ALA A 36 -13.08 16.90 -28.36
CA ALA A 36 -12.70 18.30 -28.39
C ALA A 36 -11.27 18.46 -27.86
N ARG A 37 -10.42 19.22 -28.57
CA ARG A 37 -9.03 19.47 -28.17
C ARG A 37 -8.83 20.96 -27.92
N ILE A 38 -8.28 21.30 -26.76
CA ILE A 38 -7.96 22.67 -26.37
C ILE A 38 -6.47 22.75 -26.07
N THR A 39 -5.75 23.61 -26.79
CA THR A 39 -4.35 23.93 -26.49
C THR A 39 -4.30 25.11 -25.54
N LEU A 40 -3.69 24.91 -24.37
CA LEU A 40 -3.54 25.92 -23.34
C LEU A 40 -2.06 26.34 -23.25
N PRO A 41 -1.77 27.65 -23.10
CA PRO A 41 -0.45 28.10 -22.67
C PRO A 41 -0.23 27.76 -21.17
N GLU A 42 1.01 27.80 -20.72
CA GLU A 42 1.39 27.51 -19.33
C GLU A 42 0.61 28.31 -18.27
N SER A 43 0.38 29.61 -18.50
CA SER A 43 -0.45 30.43 -17.61
C SER A 43 -1.90 29.97 -17.54
N GLY A 44 -2.46 29.51 -18.66
CA GLY A 44 -3.78 28.90 -18.73
C GLY A 44 -3.84 27.57 -17.97
N MET A 45 -2.76 26.77 -18.00
CA MET A 45 -2.65 25.53 -17.25
C MET A 45 -2.60 25.78 -15.73
N GLN A 46 -1.84 26.76 -15.26
CA GLN A 46 -1.80 27.13 -13.84
C GLN A 46 -3.16 27.62 -13.32
N ALA A 47 -3.85 28.45 -14.12
CA ALA A 47 -5.21 28.88 -13.81
C ALA A 47 -6.18 27.68 -13.79
N PHE A 48 -6.08 26.78 -14.76
CA PHE A 48 -6.89 25.56 -14.82
C PHE A 48 -6.65 24.63 -13.62
N GLN A 49 -5.40 24.41 -13.20
CA GLN A 49 -5.07 23.66 -11.99
C GLN A 49 -5.71 24.26 -10.74
N SER A 50 -5.61 25.59 -10.59
CA SER A 50 -6.19 26.31 -9.45
C SER A 50 -7.71 26.18 -9.42
N GLN A 51 -8.37 26.24 -10.58
CA GLN A 51 -9.82 26.07 -10.68
C GLN A 51 -10.26 24.61 -10.51
N LEU A 52 -9.46 23.63 -10.98
CA LEU A 52 -9.72 22.21 -10.73
C LEU A 52 -9.69 21.89 -9.23
N GLN A 53 -8.75 22.45 -8.47
CA GLN A 53 -8.70 22.28 -7.01
C GLN A 53 -9.96 22.81 -6.31
N LEU A 54 -10.62 23.81 -6.88
CA LEU A 54 -11.87 24.38 -6.34
C LEU A 54 -13.12 23.57 -6.74
N LEU A 55 -13.09 22.92 -7.91
CA LEU A 55 -14.23 22.17 -8.47
C LEU A 55 -14.21 20.69 -8.05
N VAL A 56 -13.02 20.10 -7.87
CA VAL A 56 -12.83 18.73 -7.40
C VAL A 56 -12.74 18.78 -5.87
N LYS A 57 -13.89 18.95 -5.20
CA LYS A 57 -13.99 19.01 -3.73
C LYS A 57 -13.53 17.72 -3.04
N SER A 58 -13.47 16.62 -3.77
CA SER A 58 -12.92 15.35 -3.32
C SER A 58 -12.43 14.62 -4.57
N PRO A 59 -11.11 14.40 -4.74
CA PRO A 59 -10.65 13.54 -5.82
C PRO A 59 -11.25 12.14 -5.61
N GLU A 60 -11.89 11.58 -6.64
CA GLU A 60 -12.19 10.14 -6.67
C GLU A 60 -10.85 9.40 -6.80
N ILE A 61 -10.12 9.27 -5.70
CA ILE A 61 -8.95 8.41 -5.62
C ILE A 61 -9.48 6.98 -5.58
N ARG A 62 -9.46 6.31 -6.73
CA ARG A 62 -9.72 4.88 -6.81
C ARG A 62 -8.41 4.16 -6.57
N LEU A 63 -8.25 3.63 -5.36
CA LEU A 63 -7.14 2.74 -5.03
C LEU A 63 -7.39 1.36 -5.63
N THR A 64 -6.35 0.75 -6.16
CA THR A 64 -6.32 -0.67 -6.45
C THR A 64 -6.33 -1.47 -5.14
N ASN A 65 -6.73 -2.75 -5.18
CA ASN A 65 -6.67 -3.62 -4.00
C ASN A 65 -5.26 -3.66 -3.39
N ALA A 66 -4.21 -3.69 -4.23
CA ALA A 66 -2.83 -3.68 -3.77
C ALA A 66 -2.47 -2.39 -3.00
N GLU A 67 -2.98 -1.24 -3.43
CA GLU A 67 -2.77 0.04 -2.73
C GLU A 67 -3.57 0.12 -1.42
N VAL A 68 -4.78 -0.43 -1.40
CA VAL A 68 -5.57 -0.58 -0.17
C VAL A 68 -4.82 -1.46 0.84
N GLU A 69 -4.36 -2.64 0.43
CA GLU A 69 -3.57 -3.52 1.29
C GLU A 69 -2.25 -2.90 1.72
N ALA A 70 -1.58 -2.14 0.84
CA ALA A 70 -0.37 -1.42 1.21
C ALA A 70 -0.62 -0.39 2.31
N SER A 71 -1.76 0.29 2.29
CA SER A 71 -2.14 1.23 3.35
C SER A 71 -2.32 0.55 4.70
N TYR A 72 -2.90 -0.66 4.74
CA TYR A 72 -3.01 -1.42 5.98
C TYR A 72 -1.65 -1.88 6.49
N ARG A 73 -0.76 -2.34 5.61
CA ARG A 73 0.60 -2.78 6.00
C ARG A 73 1.46 -1.67 6.59
N GLN A 74 1.20 -0.40 6.26
CA GLN A 74 1.93 0.73 6.85
C GLN A 74 1.75 0.84 8.37
N THR A 75 0.69 0.26 8.95
CA THR A 75 0.52 0.23 10.41
C THR A 75 1.60 -0.60 11.11
N ALA A 76 2.29 -1.48 10.37
CA ALA A 76 3.40 -2.29 10.87
C ALA A 76 4.71 -1.51 11.07
N GLN A 77 4.75 -0.22 10.71
CA GLN A 77 5.95 0.60 10.78
C GLN A 77 6.70 0.54 12.13
N PRO A 78 6.03 0.49 13.31
CA PRO A 78 6.70 0.35 14.59
C PRO A 78 7.60 -0.89 14.71
N LEU A 79 7.27 -1.99 14.01
CA LEU A 79 8.03 -3.25 14.07
C LEU A 79 9.48 -3.09 13.56
N HIS A 80 9.74 -2.13 12.66
CA HIS A 80 11.10 -1.88 12.16
C HIS A 80 12.03 -1.26 13.22
N TYR A 81 11.47 -0.70 14.29
CA TYR A 81 12.24 -0.01 15.32
C TYR A 81 12.48 -0.85 16.56
N LEU A 82 11.92 -2.07 16.61
CA LEU A 82 12.14 -2.98 17.73
C LEU A 82 13.58 -3.50 17.72
N ASP A 83 14.21 -3.44 18.89
CA ASP A 83 15.47 -4.14 19.13
C ASP A 83 15.24 -5.65 19.32
N ASP A 84 16.34 -6.42 19.41
CA ASP A 84 16.25 -7.88 19.56
C ASP A 84 15.57 -8.30 20.88
N TYR A 85 15.69 -7.51 21.95
CA TYR A 85 15.02 -7.80 23.22
C TYR A 85 13.50 -7.61 23.10
N GLU A 86 13.06 -6.51 22.49
CA GLU A 86 11.66 -6.22 22.22
C GLU A 86 11.03 -7.24 21.28
N TRP A 87 11.75 -7.65 20.22
CA TRP A 87 11.33 -8.74 19.35
C TRP A 87 11.13 -10.04 20.12
N GLN A 88 12.06 -10.41 20.99
CA GLN A 88 11.94 -11.60 21.82
C GLN A 88 10.78 -11.51 22.82
N CYS A 89 10.49 -10.34 23.37
CA CYS A 89 9.32 -10.12 24.20
C CYS A 89 8.03 -10.32 23.41
N LEU A 90 7.93 -9.70 22.23
CA LEU A 90 6.77 -9.83 21.34
C LEU A 90 6.53 -11.29 20.93
N LEU A 91 7.57 -11.97 20.44
CA LEU A 91 7.49 -13.35 19.95
C LEU A 91 7.09 -14.37 21.03
N ARG A 92 7.28 -14.06 22.32
CA ARG A 92 6.82 -14.93 23.42
C ARG A 92 5.31 -14.86 23.66
N GLU A 93 4.68 -13.76 23.28
CA GLU A 93 3.25 -13.51 23.52
C GLU A 93 2.38 -13.89 22.32
N LEU A 94 2.95 -13.90 21.11
CA LEU A 94 2.24 -14.20 19.87
C LEU A 94 1.98 -15.70 19.68
N GLN A 95 0.81 -16.01 19.12
CA GLN A 95 0.53 -17.36 18.64
C GLN A 95 1.19 -17.61 17.28
N CYS A 96 1.64 -18.83 17.02
CA CYS A 96 2.35 -19.18 15.78
C CYS A 96 1.49 -18.92 14.52
N ASP A 97 0.22 -19.32 14.55
CA ASP A 97 -0.70 -19.14 13.42
C ASP A 97 -0.97 -17.67 13.09
N GLU A 98 -1.03 -16.83 14.13
CA GLU A 98 -1.20 -15.38 14.01
C GLU A 98 0.05 -14.75 13.38
N LEU A 99 1.23 -15.08 13.90
CA LEU A 99 2.51 -14.61 13.35
C LEU A 99 2.67 -15.03 11.88
N LEU A 100 2.33 -16.27 11.53
CA LEU A 100 2.39 -16.77 10.16
C LEU A 100 1.48 -15.99 9.21
N ALA A 101 0.22 -15.77 9.60
CA ALA A 101 -0.74 -15.03 8.79
C ALA A 101 -0.32 -13.57 8.63
N ALA A 102 0.20 -12.95 9.69
CA ALA A 102 0.73 -11.58 9.65
C ALA A 102 1.94 -11.46 8.72
N LEU A 103 2.93 -12.36 8.84
CA LEU A 103 4.13 -12.35 8.00
C LEU A 103 3.82 -12.57 6.52
N TRP A 104 2.92 -13.50 6.21
CA TRP A 104 2.46 -13.71 4.83
C TRP A 104 1.76 -12.47 4.27
N TYR A 105 0.91 -11.82 5.06
CA TYR A 105 0.17 -10.63 4.65
C TYR A 105 1.07 -9.41 4.43
N LEU A 106 2.06 -9.24 5.32
CA LEU A 106 2.89 -8.04 5.39
C LEU A 106 3.82 -7.87 4.20
N LYS A 107 4.28 -8.97 3.58
CA LYS A 107 5.23 -8.96 2.45
C LYS A 107 6.49 -8.13 2.73
N ASP A 108 6.90 -8.03 4.00
CA ASP A 108 8.09 -7.28 4.42
C ASP A 108 9.21 -8.25 4.81
N GLU A 109 10.23 -8.31 3.96
CA GLU A 109 11.38 -9.20 4.17
C GLU A 109 12.21 -8.80 5.39
N SER A 110 12.28 -7.50 5.72
CA SER A 110 13.10 -7.03 6.84
C SER A 110 12.49 -7.42 8.18
N ILE A 111 11.16 -7.33 8.30
CA ILE A 111 10.42 -7.79 9.48
C ILE A 111 10.49 -9.31 9.58
N ALA A 112 10.33 -10.03 8.46
CA ALA A 112 10.52 -11.48 8.45
C ALA A 112 11.92 -11.88 8.94
N GLN A 113 12.97 -11.22 8.45
CA GLN A 113 14.35 -11.46 8.91
C GLN A 113 14.54 -11.18 10.40
N ALA A 114 13.93 -10.10 10.93
CA ALA A 114 13.98 -9.78 12.35
C ALA A 114 13.33 -10.87 13.22
N VAL A 115 12.19 -11.41 12.77
CA VAL A 115 11.54 -12.55 13.41
C VAL A 115 12.45 -13.77 13.40
N PHE A 116 12.96 -14.19 12.23
CA PHE A 116 13.80 -15.39 12.14
C PHE A 116 15.10 -15.28 12.94
N ARG A 117 15.71 -14.08 13.01
CA ARG A 117 16.92 -13.84 13.83
C ARG A 117 16.67 -14.02 15.32
N ASN A 118 15.46 -13.74 15.79
CA ASN A 118 15.07 -13.80 17.20
C ASN A 118 14.40 -15.12 17.60
N LEU A 119 14.31 -16.08 16.69
CA LEU A 119 13.84 -17.43 16.97
C LEU A 119 15.00 -18.39 17.23
N SER A 120 14.72 -19.44 18.02
CA SER A 120 15.62 -20.60 18.06
C SER A 120 15.67 -21.27 16.68
N GLN A 121 16.78 -21.92 16.34
CA GLN A 121 16.95 -22.63 15.07
C GLN A 121 15.76 -23.56 14.76
N ARG A 122 15.33 -24.36 15.75
CA ARG A 122 14.19 -25.27 15.59
C ARG A 122 12.88 -24.53 15.31
N ALA A 123 12.63 -23.43 16.03
CA ALA A 123 11.42 -22.64 15.84
C ALA A 123 11.40 -21.93 14.47
N ALA A 124 12.56 -21.44 14.03
CA ALA A 124 12.74 -20.86 12.70
C ALA A 124 12.49 -21.89 11.59
N GLU A 125 13.03 -23.11 11.71
CA GLU A 125 12.79 -24.19 10.74
C GLU A 125 11.31 -24.56 10.63
N MET A 126 10.61 -24.70 11.76
CA MET A 126 9.17 -24.99 11.78
C MET A 126 8.35 -23.85 11.17
N LEU A 127 8.61 -22.60 11.58
CA LEU A 127 7.92 -21.43 11.04
C LEU A 127 8.12 -21.30 9.53
N LEU A 128 9.32 -21.58 9.03
CA LEU A 128 9.61 -21.53 7.60
C LEU A 128 8.82 -22.59 6.82
N GLU A 129 8.72 -23.81 7.33
CA GLU A 129 7.91 -24.88 6.72
C GLU A 129 6.43 -24.47 6.64
N ASP A 130 5.88 -23.93 7.73
CA ASP A 130 4.50 -23.47 7.77
C ASP A 130 4.25 -22.25 6.86
N LEU A 131 5.21 -21.32 6.79
CA LEU A 131 5.15 -20.14 5.92
C LEU A 131 5.20 -20.54 4.43
N GLN A 132 5.93 -21.59 4.07
CA GLN A 132 5.86 -22.18 2.73
C GLN A 132 4.47 -22.79 2.43
N GLY A 133 3.76 -23.26 3.45
CA GLY A 133 2.35 -23.64 3.33
C GLY A 133 1.46 -22.44 2.99
N TYR A 134 1.68 -21.30 3.64
CA TYR A 134 0.98 -20.04 3.35
C TYR A 134 1.33 -19.47 1.97
N SER A 135 2.58 -19.56 1.52
CA SER A 135 3.00 -19.03 0.21
C SER A 135 2.29 -19.73 -0.97
N ARG A 136 1.85 -20.99 -0.80
CA ARG A 136 1.00 -21.70 -1.78
C ARG A 136 -0.36 -21.05 -1.99
N ARG A 137 -0.83 -20.23 -1.05
CA ARG A 137 -2.05 -19.42 -1.23
C ARG A 137 -1.83 -18.32 -2.26
N GLY A 138 -0.59 -17.90 -2.49
CA GLY A 138 -0.21 -16.86 -3.45
C GLY A 138 -0.08 -15.49 -2.81
N ASP A 139 0.03 -14.47 -3.66
CA ASP A 139 0.18 -13.07 -3.24
C ASP A 139 -1.09 -12.57 -2.53
N PRO A 140 -1.01 -12.01 -1.30
CA PRO A 140 -2.17 -11.46 -0.59
C PRO A 140 -2.90 -10.39 -1.39
N ASP A 141 -2.21 -9.59 -2.21
CA ASP A 141 -2.83 -8.53 -3.02
C ASP A 141 -3.76 -9.08 -4.13
N LYS A 142 -3.68 -10.40 -4.38
CA LYS A 142 -4.47 -11.13 -5.38
C LYS A 142 -5.47 -12.09 -4.75
N GLN A 143 -5.55 -12.14 -3.42
CA GLN A 143 -6.47 -13.04 -2.73
C GLN A 143 -7.86 -12.43 -2.58
N PRO A 144 -8.90 -13.27 -2.41
CA PRO A 144 -10.23 -12.82 -2.03
C PRO A 144 -10.24 -12.13 -0.65
N GLU A 145 -11.16 -11.18 -0.47
CA GLU A 145 -11.31 -10.36 0.75
C GLU A 145 -11.33 -11.19 2.04
N ASN A 146 -12.05 -12.32 2.07
CA ASN A 146 -12.15 -13.16 3.26
C ASN A 146 -10.83 -13.85 3.66
N ILE A 147 -9.90 -14.01 2.71
CA ILE A 147 -8.56 -14.55 2.97
C ILE A 147 -7.64 -13.44 3.46
N VAL A 148 -7.69 -12.27 2.79
CA VAL A 148 -6.88 -11.10 3.13
C VAL A 148 -7.26 -10.55 4.51
N GLN A 149 -8.55 -10.54 4.85
CA GLN A 149 -9.05 -10.10 6.15
C GLN A 149 -8.37 -10.85 7.31
N LYS A 150 -8.13 -12.16 7.16
CA LYS A 150 -7.41 -12.93 8.19
C LYS A 150 -5.97 -12.44 8.38
N GLY A 151 -5.32 -12.02 7.30
CA GLY A 151 -4.00 -11.41 7.35
C GLY A 151 -4.00 -10.04 8.04
N ARG A 152 -5.02 -9.22 7.76
CA ARG A 152 -5.24 -7.93 8.44
C ARG A 152 -5.48 -8.12 9.94
N ASP A 153 -6.38 -9.04 10.30
CA ASP A 153 -6.71 -9.35 11.69
C ASP A 153 -5.48 -9.85 12.45
N ALA A 154 -4.67 -10.70 11.83
CA ALA A 154 -3.43 -11.18 12.40
C ALA A 154 -2.38 -10.07 12.58
N LEU A 155 -2.22 -9.18 11.60
CA LEU A 155 -1.34 -8.01 11.74
C LEU A 155 -1.83 -7.09 12.87
N GLN A 156 -3.14 -6.87 12.98
CA GLN A 156 -3.70 -6.07 14.05
C GLN A 156 -3.45 -6.70 15.42
N GLY A 157 -3.60 -8.02 15.56
CA GLY A 157 -3.32 -8.72 16.81
C GLY A 157 -1.83 -8.67 17.21
N VAL A 158 -0.92 -8.73 16.24
CA VAL A 158 0.52 -8.48 16.47
C VAL A 158 0.75 -7.07 17.02
N LEU A 159 0.12 -6.06 16.43
CA LEU A 159 0.27 -4.66 16.85
C LEU A 159 -0.38 -4.37 18.21
N GLN A 160 -1.51 -5.00 18.51
CA GLN A 160 -2.13 -4.93 19.83
C GLN A 160 -1.24 -5.55 20.91
N THR A 161 -0.63 -6.70 20.60
CA THR A 161 0.34 -7.33 21.51
C THR A 161 1.54 -6.42 21.76
N LEU A 162 2.03 -5.75 20.71
CA LEU A 162 3.10 -4.77 20.84
C LEU A 162 2.70 -3.58 21.71
N ALA A 163 1.56 -2.94 21.43
CA ALA A 163 1.07 -1.78 22.18
C ALA A 163 0.91 -2.11 23.68
N ARG A 164 0.37 -3.29 23.99
CA ARG A 164 0.26 -3.81 25.36
C ARG A 164 1.63 -3.96 26.03
N LEU A 165 2.63 -4.48 25.31
CA LEU A 165 3.99 -4.63 25.84
C LEU A 165 4.70 -3.28 26.04
N GLN A 166 4.35 -2.28 25.24
CA GLN A 166 4.86 -0.91 25.36
C GLN A 166 4.11 -0.06 26.40
N GLY A 167 3.00 -0.58 26.95
CA GLY A 167 2.19 0.11 27.94
C GLY A 167 1.35 1.25 27.35
N GLU A 168 0.99 1.14 26.06
CA GLU A 168 0.19 2.14 25.34
C GLU A 168 -1.35 1.89 25.43
N ASP A 169 -1.78 0.86 26.16
CA ASP A 169 -3.19 0.61 26.46
C ASP A 169 -3.64 1.46 27.67
N ASP A 170 -4.19 2.65 27.40
CA ASP A 170 -4.96 3.50 28.35
C ASP A 170 -6.49 3.26 28.23
#